data_AF-A0A6L6IJ07-F1
#
_entry.id   AF-A0A6L6IJ07-F1
#
_cell.length_a   1.000
_cell.length_b   1.000
_cell.length_c   1.000
_cell.angle_alpha   90.00
_cell.angle_beta   90.00
_cell.angle_gamma   90.00
#
_symmetry.space_group_name_H-M   'P 1'
#
loop_
_entity.id
_entity.type
_entity.pdbx_description
1 polymer ?
#
loop_
_entity_poly.entity_id
_entity_poly.type
_entity_poly.pdbx_seq_one_letter_code
_entity_poly.pdbx_strand_id
1 'polypeptide(L)' 'RYVMAYCSTHLHWSTRRAPFGVAALLDRDVEIDFSSQTTPNDVVTTIATQPLTGNESWQKLCRANGAYFASGSE' A
#
# COMPACT_ATOMS: atom_id res chain seq x y z
N ARG A 1 -12.54 -2.36 -11.18
CA ARG A 1 -13.02 -2.78 -9.84
C ARG A 1 -12.59 -1.71 -8.85
N TYR A 2 -13.42 -1.35 -7.87
CA TYR A 2 -13.17 -0.24 -6.95
C TYR A 2 -12.98 -0.72 -5.51
N VAL A 3 -12.17 0.01 -4.74
CA VAL A 3 -12.00 -0.15 -3.30
C VAL A 3 -12.25 1.20 -2.64
N MET A 4 -13.05 1.24 -1.59
CA MET A 4 -13.25 2.43 -0.77
C MET A 4 -12.61 2.20 0.60
N ALA A 5 -11.85 3.19 1.07
CA ALA A 5 -11.19 3.19 2.37
C ALA A 5 -11.71 4.37 3.20
N TYR A 6 -11.91 4.16 4.51
CA TYR A 6 -12.36 5.22 5.42
C TYR A 6 -11.56 5.17 6.72
N CYS A 7 -11.00 6.31 7.14
CA CYS A 7 -10.17 6.40 8.33
C CYS A 7 -10.97 6.87 9.55
N SER A 8 -11.25 5.96 10.48
CA SER A 8 -11.83 6.34 11.78
C SER A 8 -10.76 6.79 12.79
N THR A 9 -9.68 6.01 12.89
CA THR A 9 -8.59 6.23 13.86
C THR A 9 -7.26 6.45 13.16
N HIS A 10 -6.72 5.40 12.55
CA HIS A 10 -5.46 5.41 11.81
C HIS A 10 -5.61 4.55 10.56
N LEU A 11 -5.30 5.15 9.42
CA LEU A 11 -5.27 4.45 8.17
C LEU A 11 -4.17 5.05 7.31
N HIS A 12 -3.42 4.19 6.66
CA HIS A 12 -2.33 4.53 5.79
C HIS A 12 -2.46 3.70 4.52
N TRP A 13 -1.96 4.23 3.42
CA TRP A 13 -1.87 3.49 2.17
C TRP A 13 -0.54 3.74 1.47
N SER A 14 -0.12 2.79 0.65
CA SER A 14 1.01 2.95 -0.26
C SER A 14 0.68 2.28 -1.58
N THR A 15 1.02 2.94 -2.69
CA THR A 15 0.79 2.42 -4.04
C THR A 15 2.11 2.16 -4.73
N ARG A 16 2.31 0.91 -5.15
CA ARG A 16 3.46 0.45 -5.91
C ARG A 16 3.11 0.33 -7.39
N ARG A 17 4.09 0.65 -8.23
CA ARG A 17 4.06 0.39 -9.68
C ARG A 17 5.35 -0.33 -10.04
N ALA A 18 5.32 -1.09 -11.13
CA ALA A 18 6.52 -1.69 -11.65
C ALA A 18 7.60 -0.62 -11.96
N PRO A 19 8.90 -0.95 -11.81
CA PRO A 19 9.43 -2.23 -11.34
C PRO A 19 9.21 -2.45 -9.84
N PHE A 20 8.66 -3.61 -9.47
CA PHE A 20 8.41 -3.96 -8.07
C PHE A 20 9.70 -4.40 -7.40
N GLY A 21 10.11 -3.66 -6.38
CA GLY A 21 11.22 -4.04 -5.50
C GLY A 21 10.77 -4.93 -4.34
N VAL A 22 11.75 -5.32 -3.53
CA VAL A 22 11.54 -6.04 -2.27
C VAL A 22 10.92 -5.11 -1.24
N ALA A 23 9.99 -5.60 -0.43
CA ALA A 23 9.47 -4.90 0.74
C ALA A 23 10.12 -5.41 2.01
N ALA A 24 10.70 -4.53 2.80
CA ALA A 24 11.21 -4.88 4.13
C ALA A 24 10.13 -4.59 5.17
N LEU A 25 9.59 -5.63 5.81
CA LEU A 25 8.59 -5.46 6.87
C LEU A 25 9.21 -4.79 8.10
N LEU A 26 8.46 -3.89 8.74
CA LEU A 26 8.92 -3.16 9.93
C LEU A 26 8.87 -4.00 11.20
N ASP A 27 7.86 -4.87 11.32
CA ASP A 27 7.59 -5.60 12.56
C ASP A 27 8.37 -6.93 12.66
N ARG A 28 8.95 -7.42 11.56
CA ARG A 28 9.74 -8.64 11.49
C ARG A 28 10.84 -8.48 10.44
N ASP A 29 12.00 -9.09 10.65
CA ASP A 29 13.09 -9.23 9.67
C ASP A 29 12.70 -10.19 8.53
N VAL A 30 11.57 -9.90 7.88
CA VAL A 30 11.01 -10.68 6.77
C VAL A 30 10.85 -9.74 5.59
N GLU A 31 11.45 -10.16 4.48
CA GLU A 31 11.35 -9.47 3.21
C GLU A 31 10.32 -10.17 2.32
N ILE A 32 9.46 -9.40 1.68
CA ILE A 32 8.50 -9.90 0.69
C ILE A 32 8.93 -9.40 -0.68
N ASP A 33 9.26 -10.32 -1.58
CA ASP A 33 9.54 -10.01 -2.97
C ASP A 33 8.25 -9.96 -3.79
N PHE A 34 7.84 -8.75 -4.14
CA PHE A 34 6.64 -8.50 -4.94
C PHE A 34 6.86 -8.74 -6.44
N SER A 35 8.12 -8.83 -6.91
CA SER A 35 8.42 -8.99 -8.34
C SER A 35 7.92 -10.31 -8.90
N SER A 36 7.91 -11.38 -8.08
CA SER A 36 7.43 -12.71 -8.49
C SER A 36 5.91 -12.83 -8.62
N GLN A 37 5.16 -11.86 -8.09
CA GLN A 37 3.69 -11.89 -8.00
C GLN A 37 3.01 -10.82 -8.86
N THR A 38 3.79 -10.07 -9.65
CA THR A 38 3.31 -8.90 -10.39
C THR A 38 3.83 -8.87 -11.82
N THR A 39 3.11 -8.18 -12.70
CA THR A 39 3.51 -7.88 -14.07
C THR A 39 4.02 -6.43 -14.19
N PRO A 40 4.78 -6.07 -15.24
CA PRO A 40 5.24 -4.71 -15.45
C PRO A 40 4.13 -3.64 -15.57
N ASN A 41 2.88 -4.06 -15.77
CA ASN A 41 1.74 -3.15 -15.91
C ASN A 41 0.90 -3.08 -14.62
N ASP A 42 1.25 -3.84 -13.58
CA ASP A 42 0.46 -3.86 -12.36
C ASP A 42 0.66 -2.59 -11.53
N VAL A 43 -0.43 -2.19 -10.88
CA VAL A 43 -0.44 -1.14 -9.86
C VAL A 43 -1.08 -1.75 -8.61
N VAL A 44 -0.36 -1.72 -7.49
CA VAL A 44 -0.78 -2.39 -6.26
C VAL A 44 -0.85 -1.37 -5.14
N THR A 45 -2.05 -1.10 -4.63
CA THR A 45 -2.24 -0.32 -3.40
C THR A 45 -2.38 -1.26 -2.20
N THR A 46 -1.55 -1.04 -1.19
CA THR A 46 -1.71 -1.65 0.13
C THR A 46 -2.32 -0.63 1.09
N ILE A 47 -3.33 -1.04 1.86
CA ILE A 47 -4.00 -0.21 2.87
C ILE A 47 -3.85 -0.91 4.22
N ALA A 48 -3.39 -0.19 5.24
CA ALA A 48 -3.14 -0.73 6.58
C ALA A 48 -3.35 0.32 7.66
N THR A 49 -3.54 -0.11 8.92
CA THR A 49 -3.71 0.80 10.06
C THR A 49 -2.42 1.51 10.46
N GLN A 50 -1.27 0.97 10.06
CA GLN A 50 0.07 1.54 10.24
C GLN A 50 0.96 1.17 9.05
N PRO A 51 2.04 1.92 8.76
CA PRO A 51 3.05 1.51 7.79
C PRO A 51 3.57 0.11 8.12
N LEU A 52 3.57 -0.79 7.14
CA LEU A 52 4.06 -2.16 7.32
C LEU A 52 5.49 -2.35 6.83
N THR A 53 5.98 -1.43 5.99
CA THR A 53 7.25 -1.54 5.29
C THR A 53 8.08 -0.28 5.51
N GLY A 54 9.39 -0.44 5.67
CA GLY A 54 10.30 0.68 5.97
C GLY A 54 10.88 1.37 4.74
N ASN A 55 10.86 0.70 3.60
CA ASN A 55 11.49 1.17 2.37
C ASN A 55 10.49 1.80 1.38
N GLU A 56 9.39 2.36 1.89
CA GLU A 56 8.33 2.97 1.09
C GLU A 56 7.74 4.22 1.71
N SER A 57 7.24 5.09 0.84
CA SER A 57 6.40 6.23 1.24
C SER A 57 4.98 5.76 1.51
N TRP A 58 4.60 5.77 2.78
CA TRP A 58 3.22 5.58 3.21
C TRP A 58 2.52 6.93 3.35
N GLN A 59 1.33 7.04 2.79
CA GLN A 59 0.46 8.19 2.95
C GLN A 59 -0.51 7.95 4.09
N LYS A 60 -0.66 8.92 4.99
CA LYS A 60 -1.62 8.86 6.10
C LYS A 60 -2.94 9.47 5.66
N LEU A 61 -4.03 8.72 5.79
CA LEU A 61 -5.38 9.24 5.58
C LEU A 61 -5.85 9.99 6.82
N CYS A 62 -6.33 11.22 6.63
CA CYS A 62 -6.88 12.03 7.72
C CYS A 62 -8.09 11.35 8.37
N ARG A 63 -8.24 11.52 9.68
CA ARG A 63 -9.40 11.00 10.41
C ARG A 63 -10.69 11.60 9.86
N ALA A 64 -11.73 10.78 9.83
CA ALA A 64 -13.03 11.05 9.25
C ALA A 64 -13.05 11.32 7.73
N ASN A 65 -11.94 11.07 7.02
CA ASN A 65 -11.88 11.14 5.56
C ASN A 65 -11.90 9.74 4.92
N GLY A 66 -12.24 9.70 3.64
CA GLY A 66 -12.17 8.50 2.81
C GLY A 66 -11.28 8.69 1.58
N ALA A 67 -10.86 7.57 1.01
CA ALA A 67 -10.14 7.48 -0.26
C ALA A 67 -10.81 6.41 -1.14
N TYR A 68 -10.82 6.65 -2.45
CA TYR A 68 -11.36 5.71 -3.44
C TYR A 68 -10.23 5.28 -4.34
N PHE A 69 -10.11 3.98 -4.58
CA PHE A 69 -9.09 3.43 -5.45
C PHE A 69 -9.75 2.69 -6.61
N ALA A 70 -9.32 3.03 -7.83
CA ALA A 70 -9.73 2.37 -9.06
C ALA A 70 -8.51 1.71 -9.69
N SER A 71 -8.59 0.40 -9.93
CA SER A 71 -7.50 -0.36 -10.59
C SER A 71 -6.13 -0.20 -9.91
N GLY A 72 -6.11 -0.03 -8.58
CA GLY A 72 -4.87 0.10 -7.80
C GLY A 72 -4.30 1.52 -7.71
N SER A 73 -5.03 2.56 -8.11
CA SER A 73 -4.63 3.96 -7.88
C SER A 73 -5.76 4.76 -7.24
N GLU A 74 -5.40 5.69 -6.35
CA GLU A 74 -6.32 6.71 -5.78
C GLU A 74 -6.87 7.63 -6.88
#